data_AF-A0A958Q221-F1
#
_entry.id   AF-A0A958Q221-F1
#
_cell.length_a   1.000
_cell.length_b   1.000
_cell.length_c   1.000
_cell.angle_alpha   90.00
_cell.angle_beta   90.00
_cell.angle_gamma   90.00
#
_symmetry.space_group_name_H-M   'P 1'
#
loop_
_entity.id
_entity.type
_entity.pdbx_description
1 polymer ?
#
loop_
_entity_poly.entity_id
_entity_poly.type
_entity_poly.pdbx_seq_one_letter_code
_entity_poly.pdbx_strand_id
1 'polypeptide(L)' 'MKPVTKEDIKREVDTLPETVLNRLYKFISTLKGRKSKREPLPTYDFKGRFDQVDIRSKAYE' A
#
# COMPACT_ATOMS: atom_id res chain seq x y z
N MET A 1 -9.69 -25.22 -5.56
CA MET A 1 -9.45 -24.04 -6.41
C MET A 1 -8.07 -24.22 -7.02
N LYS A 2 -7.96 -24.36 -8.35
CA LYS A 2 -6.65 -24.57 -9.00
C LYS A 2 -5.87 -23.25 -8.97
N PRO A 3 -4.56 -23.26 -8.68
CA PRO A 3 -3.75 -22.05 -8.73
C PRO A 3 -3.65 -21.57 -10.18
N VAL A 4 -3.83 -20.27 -10.38
CA VAL A 4 -3.64 -19.64 -11.70
C VAL A 4 -2.15 -19.53 -11.95
N THR A 5 -1.67 -20.12 -13.04
CA THR A 5 -0.25 -20.05 -13.42
C THR A 5 0.03 -18.82 -14.29
N LYS A 6 1.31 -18.46 -14.41
CA LYS A 6 1.72 -17.33 -15.27
C LYS A 6 1.38 -17.59 -16.73
N GLU A 7 1.47 -18.83 -17.15
CA GLU A 7 1.17 -19.32 -18.49
C GLU A 7 -0.33 -19.17 -18.81
N ASP A 8 -1.20 -19.42 -17.83
CA ASP A 8 -2.65 -19.23 -17.97
C ASP A 8 -2.98 -17.74 -18.17
N ILE A 9 -2.36 -16.85 -17.39
CA ILE A 9 -2.56 -15.39 -17.49
C ILE A 9 -2.12 -14.88 -18.86
N LYS A 10 -0.98 -15.35 -19.40
CA LYS A 10 -0.51 -14.94 -20.72
C LYS A 10 -1.48 -15.33 -21.82
N ARG A 11 -1.99 -16.57 -21.78
CA ARG A 11 -2.99 -17.05 -22.75
C ARG A 11 -4.25 -16.21 -22.73
N GLU A 12 -4.75 -15.85 -21.54
CA GLU A 12 -5.92 -14.97 -21.44
C GLU A 12 -5.63 -13.60 -22.05
N VAL A 13 -4.48 -13.00 -21.74
CA VAL A 13 -4.09 -11.68 -22.27
C VAL A 13 -3.98 -11.68 -23.80
N ASP A 14 -3.43 -12.74 -24.39
CA ASP A 14 -3.28 -12.87 -25.85
C ASP A 14 -4.63 -12.96 -26.57
N THR A 15 -5.70 -13.38 -25.88
CA THR A 15 -7.07 -13.43 -26.43
C THR A 15 -7.84 -12.12 -26.30
N LEU A 16 -7.30 -11.12 -25.59
CA LEU A 16 -8.01 -9.87 -25.34
C LEU A 16 -7.99 -8.93 -26.56
N PRO A 17 -9.09 -8.18 -26.80
CA PRO A 17 -9.10 -7.10 -27.78
C PRO A 17 -8.12 -5.98 -27.40
N GLU A 18 -7.56 -5.31 -28.41
CA GLU A 18 -6.56 -4.25 -28.23
C GLU A 18 -7.06 -3.07 -27.37
N THR A 19 -8.37 -2.78 -27.43
CA THR A 19 -9.03 -1.78 -26.59
C THR A 19 -8.93 -2.10 -25.10
N VAL A 20 -8.95 -3.40 -24.74
CA VAL A 20 -8.87 -3.90 -23.37
C VAL A 20 -7.41 -3.99 -22.91
N LEU A 21 -6.48 -4.35 -23.81
CA LEU A 21 -5.04 -4.41 -23.54
C LEU A 21 -4.51 -3.08 -23.01
N ASN A 22 -4.91 -1.96 -23.61
CA ASN A 22 -4.51 -0.62 -23.15
C ASN A 22 -4.98 -0.30 -21.73
N ARG A 23 -6.20 -0.73 -21.37
CA ARG A 23 -6.74 -0.56 -20.02
C ARG A 23 -6.02 -1.45 -19.01
N LEU A 24 -5.72 -2.69 -19.39
CA LEU A 24 -4.96 -3.64 -18.59
C LEU A 24 -3.54 -3.12 -18.31
N TYR A 25 -2.87 -2.59 -19.33
CA TYR A 25 -1.54 -2.00 -19.20
C TYR A 25 -1.54 -0.82 -18.21
N LYS A 26 -2.49 0.11 -18.35
CA LYS A 26 -2.66 1.24 -17.40
C LYS A 26 -2.93 0.75 -15.98
N PHE A 27 -3.73 -0.30 -15.81
CA PHE A 27 -4.00 -0.86 -14.50
C PHE A 27 -2.74 -1.45 -13.86
N ILE A 28 -1.99 -2.29 -14.59
CA ILE A 28 -0.74 -2.90 -14.09
C ILE A 28 0.30 -1.82 -13.76
N SER A 29 0.42 -0.77 -14.59
CA SER A 29 1.37 0.32 -14.34
C SER A 29 1.02 1.11 -13.08
N THR A 30 -0.27 1.37 -12.82
CA THR A 30 -0.71 2.02 -11.58
C THR A 30 -0.45 1.16 -10.34
N LEU A 31 -0.59 -0.16 -10.43
CA LEU A 31 -0.27 -1.09 -9.34
C LEU A 31 1.24 -1.10 -9.05
N LYS A 32 2.09 -1.09 -10.09
CA LYS A 32 3.55 -1.03 -9.92
C LYS A 32 4.03 0.29 -9.32
N GLY A 33 3.32 1.40 -9.57
CA GLY A 33 3.68 2.73 -9.10
C GLY A 33 3.50 2.97 -7.59
N ARG A 34 2.84 2.08 -6.85
CA ARG A 34 2.57 2.26 -5.41
C ARG A 34 3.45 1.40 -4.52
N LYS A 35 4.78 1.53 -4.63
CA LYS A 35 5.61 1.42 -3.43
C LYS A 35 5.59 2.80 -2.78
N SER A 36 4.51 3.14 -2.08
CA SER A 36 4.60 4.25 -1.13
C SER A 36 5.73 3.86 -0.19
N LYS A 37 6.88 4.54 -0.27
CA LYS A 37 7.81 4.55 0.84
C LYS A 37 6.92 4.90 2.03
N ARG A 38 6.74 3.97 2.97
CA ARG A 38 6.09 4.31 4.23
C ARG A 38 7.02 5.37 4.79
N GLU A 39 6.62 6.64 4.70
CA GLU A 39 7.35 7.67 5.40
C GLU A 39 7.34 7.26 6.87
N PRO A 40 8.51 7.19 7.52
CA PRO A 40 8.53 6.88 8.93
C PRO A 40 7.63 7.91 9.63
N LEU A 41 6.67 7.42 10.42
CA LEU A 41 5.85 8.31 11.23
C LEU A 41 6.79 9.20 12.06
N PRO A 42 6.65 10.53 12.02
CA PRO A 42 7.48 11.40 12.82
C PRO A 42 7.17 11.14 14.30
N THR A 43 8.04 10.40 14.96
CA THR A 43 7.95 10.11 16.40
C THR A 43 8.85 11.08 17.14
N TYR A 44 8.34 11.67 18.21
CA TYR A 44 9.11 12.46 19.15
C TYR A 44 9.55 11.58 20.32
N ASP A 45 10.85 11.55 20.59
CA ASP A 45 11.39 10.95 21.82
C ASP A 45 11.39 12.01 22.93
N PHE A 46 10.53 11.78 23.93
CA PHE A 46 10.39 12.68 25.08
C PHE A 46 11.31 12.32 26.26
N LYS A 47 12.26 11.38 26.10
CA LYS A 47 13.26 11.00 27.13
C LYS A 47 12.67 10.77 28.53
N GLY A 48 11.49 10.17 28.60
CA GLY A 48 10.79 9.89 29.86
C GLY A 48 10.21 11.10 30.59
N ARG A 49 10.13 12.28 29.95
CA ARG A 49 9.60 13.52 30.57
C ARG A 49 8.15 13.41 31.03
N PHE A 50 7.41 12.43 30.51
CA PHE A 50 5.99 12.20 30.82
C PHE A 50 5.72 10.84 31.47
N ASP A 51 6.75 10.07 31.83
CA ASP A 51 6.56 8.70 32.37
C ASP A 51 5.87 8.69 33.74
N GLN A 52 6.05 9.75 34.51
CA GLN A 52 5.47 9.92 35.85
C GLN A 52 4.32 10.92 35.88
N VAL A 53 3.89 11.43 34.72
CA VAL A 53 2.84 12.45 34.65
C VAL A 53 1.58 11.82 34.09
N ASP A 54 0.45 11.98 34.78
CA ASP A 54 -0.85 11.69 34.20
C ASP A 54 -1.20 12.80 33.18
N ILE A 55 -0.82 12.52 31.93
CA ILE A 55 -0.99 13.42 30.79
C ILE A 55 -2.48 13.75 30.56
N ARG A 56 -3.38 12.83 30.92
CA ARG A 56 -4.82 13.01 30.69
C ARG A 56 -5.39 14.03 31.66
N SER A 57 -5.06 13.93 32.94
CA SER A 57 -5.48 14.89 33.95
C SER A 57 -4.97 16.30 33.64
N LYS A 58 -3.70 16.42 33.23
CA LYS A 58 -3.06 17.70 32.89
C LYS A 58 -3.59 18.38 31.61
N ALA A 59 -4.25 17.64 30.73
CA ALA A 59 -4.79 18.19 29.48
C ALA A 59 -6.18 18.83 29.65
N TYR A 60 -6.87 18.54 30.76
CA TYR A 60 -8.23 19.02 31.04
C TYR A 60 -8.31 19.93 32.29
N GLU A 61 -7.16 20.27 32.89
CA GLU A 61 -7.00 21.41 33.81
C GLU A 61 -6.74 22.70 33.02
#